data_AF-A0A7W5E5Q3-F1
#
_entry.id   AF-A0A7W5E5Q3-F1
#
_cell.length_a   1.000
_cell.length_b   1.000
_cell.length_c   1.000
_cell.angle_alpha   90.00
_cell.angle_beta   90.00
_cell.angle_gamma   90.00
#
_symmetry.space_group_name_H-M   'P 1'
#
loop_
_entity.id
_entity.type
_entity.pdbx_description
1 polymer ?
#
loop_
_entity_poly.entity_id
_entity_poly.type
_entity_poly.pdbx_seq_one_letter_code
_entity_poly.pdbx_strand_id
1 'polypeptide(L)'
;MDDSTPPIAWDTTWQSAVDHFGNLNSDSMRAMTQLVATVSKLPEVRGLFAIPSMTTLRISPYSCYPDWFDGRFITVDANGADAVTIRVATNGHDSKPQRVDCPFADAAAMIARLCHDKM
;
A
#
# COMPACT_ATOMS: atom_id res chain seq x y z
N MET A 1 -22.06 -16.17 18.40
CA MET A 1 -20.73 -16.23 17.79
C MET A 1 -20.12 -14.87 18.01
N ASP A 2 -19.17 -14.80 18.93
CA ASP A 2 -18.52 -13.57 19.37
C ASP A 2 -17.46 -13.22 18.33
N ASP A 3 -17.72 -12.19 17.52
CA ASP A 3 -16.80 -11.67 16.52
C ASP A 3 -15.84 -10.68 17.19
N SER A 4 -15.19 -11.12 18.28
CA SER A 4 -14.35 -10.30 19.15
C SER A 4 -12.92 -10.17 18.64
N THR A 5 -12.70 -10.21 17.32
CA THR A 5 -11.43 -9.75 16.76
C THR A 5 -11.48 -8.23 16.83
N PRO A 6 -10.66 -7.55 17.66
CA PRO A 6 -10.63 -6.10 17.64
C PRO A 6 -10.34 -5.67 16.19
N PRO A 7 -11.06 -4.67 15.64
CA PRO A 7 -10.74 -4.17 14.31
C PRO A 7 -9.25 -3.84 14.32
N ILE A 8 -8.49 -4.50 13.45
CA ILE A 8 -7.04 -4.25 13.35
C ILE A 8 -6.91 -2.75 13.13
N ALA A 9 -6.36 -2.04 14.11
CA ALA A 9 -6.22 -0.60 14.01
C ALA A 9 -5.36 -0.31 12.77
N TRP A 10 -5.78 0.64 11.94
CA TRP A 10 -5.06 0.99 10.71
C TRP A 10 -3.58 1.26 11.00
N ASP A 11 -3.29 1.92 12.12
CA ASP A 11 -1.93 2.19 12.62
C ASP A 11 -1.10 0.91 12.82
N THR A 12 -1.71 -0.20 13.28
CA THR A 12 -0.98 -1.47 13.45
C THR A 12 -0.68 -2.15 12.11
N THR A 13 -1.47 -1.89 11.06
CA THR A 13 -1.17 -2.43 9.73
C THR A 13 0.05 -1.77 9.09
N TRP A 14 0.19 -0.45 9.27
CA TRP A 14 1.37 0.28 8.80
C TRP A 14 2.65 -0.19 9.49
N GLN A 15 2.61 -0.36 10.81
CA GLN A 15 3.76 -0.91 11.54
C GLN A 15 4.08 -2.35 11.10
N SER A 16 3.05 -3.19 10.94
CA SER A 16 3.24 -4.56 10.44
C SER A 16 3.87 -4.59 9.04
N ALA A 17 3.54 -3.63 8.19
CA ALA A 17 4.16 -3.49 6.87
C ALA A 17 5.63 -3.05 6.94
N VAL A 18 5.96 -2.09 7.82
CA VAL A 18 7.35 -1.69 8.07
C VAL A 18 8.17 -2.90 8.54
N ASP A 19 7.67 -3.65 9.51
CA ASP A 19 8.34 -4.83 10.06
C ASP A 19 8.48 -5.94 9.01
N HIS A 20 7.44 -6.17 8.20
CA HIS A 20 7.47 -7.16 7.12
C HIS A 20 8.63 -6.92 6.16
N PHE A 21 8.73 -5.71 5.59
CA PHE A 21 9.79 -5.40 4.64
C PHE A 21 11.16 -5.28 5.32
N GLY A 22 11.21 -4.82 6.57
CA GLY A 22 12.46 -4.72 7.34
C GLY A 22 13.12 -6.08 7.59
N ASN A 23 12.33 -7.15 7.64
CA ASN A 23 12.83 -8.52 7.77
C ASN A 23 13.34 -9.12 6.46
N LEU A 24 13.14 -8.45 5.32
CA LEU A 24 13.61 -8.92 4.01
C LEU A 24 14.99 -8.30 3.71
N ASN A 25 16.00 -9.15 3.53
CA ASN A 25 17.39 -8.73 3.39
C ASN A 25 17.77 -8.38 1.94
N SER A 26 17.20 -7.30 1.40
CA SER A 26 17.62 -6.73 0.11
C SER A 26 17.55 -5.20 0.10
N ASP A 27 18.33 -4.55 -0.76
CA ASP A 27 18.32 -3.08 -0.89
C ASP A 27 16.95 -2.53 -1.29
N SER A 28 16.27 -3.22 -2.21
CA SER A 28 14.89 -2.92 -2.60
C SER A 28 13.93 -2.92 -1.41
N MET A 29 14.09 -3.87 -0.48
CA MET A 29 13.18 -3.99 0.65
C MET A 29 13.53 -2.97 1.74
N ARG A 30 14.80 -2.61 1.92
CA ARG A 30 15.19 -1.47 2.75
C ARG A 30 14.56 -0.16 2.27
N ALA A 31 14.60 0.09 0.96
CA ALA A 31 13.95 1.25 0.36
C ALA A 31 12.42 1.20 0.52
N MET A 32 11.82 0.01 0.35
CA MET A 32 10.39 -0.20 0.61
C MET A 32 10.01 0.06 2.08
N THR A 33 10.80 -0.39 3.05
CA THR A 33 10.60 -0.12 4.48
C THR A 33 10.58 1.38 4.75
N GLN A 34 11.54 2.13 4.19
CA GLN A 34 11.62 3.58 4.34
C GLN A 34 10.43 4.29 3.70
N LEU A 35 10.01 3.84 2.52
CA LEU A 35 8.83 4.34 1.83
C LEU A 35 7.57 4.13 2.68
N VAL A 36 7.34 2.91 3.18
CA VAL A 36 6.18 2.57 4.02
C VAL A 36 6.16 3.42 5.29
N ALA A 37 7.30 3.58 5.96
CA ALA A 37 7.42 4.41 7.17
C ALA A 37 7.20 5.91 6.91
N THR A 38 7.43 6.36 5.67
CA THR A 38 7.13 7.73 5.24
C THR A 38 5.65 7.88 4.94
N VAL A 39 5.10 6.95 4.16
CA VAL A 39 3.69 6.94 3.76
C VAL A 39 2.77 6.83 4.97
N SER A 40 3.10 6.03 5.98
CA SER A 40 2.28 5.88 7.19
C SER A 40 2.06 7.16 7.99
N LYS A 41 2.88 8.20 7.75
CA LYS A 41 2.77 9.51 8.40
C LYS A 41 1.92 10.50 7.61
N LEU A 42 1.49 10.14 6.40
CA LEU A 42 0.73 11.02 5.52
C LEU A 42 -0.74 11.08 5.97
N PRO A 43 -1.35 12.28 6.04
CA PRO A 43 -2.75 12.41 6.42
C PRO A 43 -3.70 11.71 5.43
N GLU A 44 -3.32 11.62 4.15
CA GLU A 44 -4.11 11.01 3.08
C GLU A 44 -4.25 9.50 3.22
N VAL A 45 -3.42 8.84 4.05
CA VAL A 45 -3.54 7.40 4.30
C VAL A 45 -4.21 7.03 5.61
N ARG A 46 -4.68 8.03 6.37
CA ARG A 46 -5.38 7.78 7.63
C ARG A 46 -6.68 7.03 7.37
N GLY A 47 -6.90 5.96 8.13
CA GLY A 47 -8.05 5.07 7.93
C GLY A 47 -7.86 4.03 6.83
N LEU A 48 -6.72 4.02 6.14
CA LEU A 48 -6.37 2.98 5.17
C LEU A 48 -5.51 1.89 5.80
N PHE A 49 -5.71 0.67 5.33
CA PHE A 49 -4.94 -0.52 5.66
C PHE A 49 -3.72 -0.64 4.74
N ALA A 50 -2.57 -0.94 5.33
CA ALA A 50 -1.35 -1.35 4.66
C ALA A 50 -1.23 -2.87 4.70
N ILE A 51 -1.31 -3.52 3.53
CA ILE A 51 -1.29 -4.97 3.39
C ILE A 51 0.00 -5.34 2.65
N PRO A 52 1.06 -5.74 3.36
CA PRO A 52 2.28 -6.19 2.74
C PRO A 52 2.12 -7.61 2.16
N SER A 53 2.82 -7.88 1.07
CA SER A 53 3.07 -9.19 0.49
C SER A 53 4.50 -9.22 -0.03
N MET A 54 5.07 -10.42 -0.25
CA MET A 54 6.46 -10.71 -0.67
C MET A 54 7.33 -9.49 -1.04
N THR A 55 6.99 -8.76 -2.11
CA THR A 55 7.70 -7.54 -2.56
C THR A 55 6.76 -6.37 -2.87
N THR A 56 5.52 -6.44 -2.41
CA THR A 56 4.43 -5.53 -2.79
C THR A 56 3.70 -5.02 -1.58
N LEU A 57 3.38 -3.72 -1.58
CA LEU A 57 2.50 -3.12 -0.59
C LEU A 57 1.16 -2.82 -1.26
N ARG A 58 0.06 -3.26 -0.66
CA ARG A 58 -1.28 -2.81 -1.03
C ARG A 58 -1.81 -1.82 -0.01
N ILE A 59 -2.40 -0.73 -0.47
CA ILE A 59 -3.08 0.27 0.36
C ILE A 59 -4.56 0.24 0.01
N SER A 60 -5.42 0.09 1.01
CA SER A 60 -6.86 -0.13 0.81
C SER A 60 -7.71 0.41 1.97
N PRO A 61 -8.94 0.88 1.74
CA PRO A 61 -9.90 1.10 2.81
C PRO A 61 -10.39 -0.19 3.50
N TYR A 62 -10.01 -1.38 3.01
CA TYR A 62 -10.44 -2.67 3.55
C TYR A 62 -9.26 -3.60 3.84
N SER A 63 -9.36 -4.36 4.94
CA SER A 63 -8.34 -5.33 5.37
C SER A 63 -8.40 -6.67 4.62
N CYS A 64 -9.56 -7.02 4.06
CA CYS A 64 -9.79 -8.21 3.24
C CYS A 64 -10.73 -7.89 2.07
N TYR A 65 -10.61 -8.65 0.97
CA TYR A 65 -11.44 -8.47 -0.22
C TYR A 65 -12.36 -9.67 -0.40
N PRO A 66 -13.68 -9.48 -0.45
CA PRO A 66 -14.58 -10.46 -1.04
C PRO A 66 -14.54 -10.39 -2.58
N ASP A 67 -14.85 -11.50 -3.24
CA ASP A 67 -14.74 -11.67 -4.71
C ASP A 67 -15.60 -10.68 -5.54
N TRP A 68 -16.59 -10.05 -4.91
CA TRP A 68 -17.53 -9.11 -5.51
C TRP A 68 -17.18 -7.63 -5.26
N PHE A 69 -16.00 -7.34 -4.70
CA PHE A 69 -15.64 -5.99 -4.28
C PHE A 69 -15.49 -5.00 -5.45
N ASP A 70 -16.26 -3.91 -5.37
CA ASP A 70 -16.27 -2.74 -6.26
C ASP A 70 -15.64 -1.52 -5.55
N GLY A 71 -14.32 -1.54 -5.41
CA GLY A 71 -13.61 -0.42 -4.82
C GLY A 71 -12.17 -0.30 -5.31
N ARG A 72 -11.48 0.71 -4.80
CA ARG A 72 -10.19 1.15 -5.31
C ARG A 72 -9.08 0.77 -4.35
N PHE A 73 -7.94 0.38 -4.91
CA PHE A 73 -6.74 0.12 -4.12
C PHE A 73 -5.49 0.48 -4.90
N ILE A 74 -4.44 0.81 -4.15
CA ILE A 74 -3.12 1.09 -4.70
C ILE A 74 -2.24 -0.12 -4.41
N THR A 75 -1.50 -0.58 -5.41
CA THR A 75 -0.43 -1.57 -5.26
C THR A 75 0.89 -0.89 -5.57
N VAL A 76 1.87 -1.05 -4.70
CA VAL A 76 3.23 -0.52 -4.85
C VAL A 76 4.17 -1.72 -4.89
N ASP A 77 4.80 -1.94 -6.03
CA ASP A 77 5.77 -3.00 -6.25
C ASP A 77 7.18 -2.40 -6.21
N ALA A 78 8.11 -3.01 -5.47
CA ALA A 78 9.51 -2.63 -5.58
C ALA A 78 10.05 -3.00 -6.98
N ASN A 79 10.68 -2.06 -7.67
CA ASN A 79 11.29 -2.27 -8.98
C ASN A 79 12.79 -1.94 -8.90
N GLY A 80 13.56 -2.85 -8.31
CA GLY A 80 14.97 -2.61 -8.02
C GLY A 80 15.19 -1.77 -6.76
N ALA A 81 16.39 -1.23 -6.59
CA ALA A 81 16.77 -0.51 -5.37
C ALA A 81 16.24 0.94 -5.33
N ASP A 82 16.00 1.54 -6.49
CA ASP A 82 15.80 3.00 -6.60
C ASP A 82 14.42 3.40 -7.12
N ALA A 83 13.60 2.44 -7.55
CA ALA A 83 12.29 2.71 -8.14
C ALA A 83 11.20 1.79 -7.60
N VAL A 84 9.96 2.28 -7.71
CA VAL A 84 8.75 1.51 -7.50
C VAL A 84 7.84 1.62 -8.70
N THR A 85 7.04 0.58 -8.89
CA THR A 85 5.89 0.60 -9.78
C THR A 85 4.64 0.76 -8.94
N ILE A 86 3.90 1.86 -9.15
CA ILE A 86 2.61 2.10 -8.50
C ILE A 86 1.50 1.75 -9.50
N ARG A 87 0.54 0.95 -9.06
CA ARG A 87 -0.64 0.54 -9.83
C ARG A 87 -1.89 0.94 -9.08
N VAL A 88 -2.80 1.62 -9.75
CA VAL A 88 -4.15 1.89 -9.23
C VAL A 88 -5.11 0.93 -9.89
N ALA A 89 -5.82 0.14 -9.10
CA ALA A 89 -6.88 -0.73 -9.56
C ALA A 89 -8.23 -0.19 -9.12
N THR A 90 -9.19 -0.20 -10.04
CA THR A 90 -10.61 0.02 -9.76
C THR A 90 -11.33 -1.24 -10.23
N ASN A 91 -11.92 -2.01 -9.34
CA ASN A 91 -12.72 -3.15 -9.79
C ASN A 91 -14.02 -2.67 -10.41
N GLY A 92 -14.54 -3.41 -11.38
CA GLY A 92 -15.80 -3.12 -12.06
C GLY A 92 -15.63 -2.86 -13.56
N HIS A 93 -15.32 -3.90 -14.32
CA HIS A 93 -15.50 -3.95 -15.78
C HIS A 93 -14.63 -3.08 -16.69
N ASP A 94 -13.92 -2.08 -16.18
CA ASP A 94 -13.13 -1.20 -17.04
C ASP A 94 -11.81 -0.78 -16.40
N SER A 95 -10.89 -0.42 -17.29
CA SER A 95 -9.61 0.24 -17.05
C SER A 95 -8.41 -0.64 -16.65
N LYS A 96 -7.48 -0.70 -17.60
CA LYS A 96 -6.08 -1.09 -17.40
C LYS A 96 -5.54 -0.33 -16.18
N PRO A 97 -4.90 -1.00 -15.20
CA PRO A 97 -4.37 -0.31 -14.03
C PRO A 97 -3.43 0.80 -14.48
N GLN A 98 -3.64 2.01 -13.96
CA GLN A 98 -2.72 3.11 -14.22
C GLN A 98 -1.39 2.72 -13.59
N ARG A 99 -0.39 2.41 -14.43
CA ARG A 99 0.96 2.07 -14.01
C ARG A 99 1.83 3.32 -14.05
N VAL A 100 2.49 3.61 -12.94
CA VAL A 100 3.45 4.70 -12.83
C VAL A 100 4.73 4.14 -12.24
N ASP A 101 5.80 4.15 -13.04
CA ASP A 101 7.14 3.86 -12.55
C ASP A 101 7.73 5.19 -12.07
N CYS A 102 8.16 5.24 -10.81
CA CYS A 102 8.74 6.45 -10.23
C CYS A 102 9.89 6.13 -9.26
N PRO A 103 10.83 7.06 -9.06
CA PRO A 103 11.86 6.93 -8.04
C PRO A 103 11.24 6.85 -6.64
N PHE A 104 11.91 6.14 -5.71
CA PHE A 104 11.47 6.09 -4.31
C PHE A 104 11.27 7.47 -3.67
N ALA A 105 12.11 8.45 -4.06
CA ALA A 105 12.03 9.82 -3.56
C ALA A 105 10.68 10.50 -3.85
N ASP A 106 10.05 10.16 -4.97
CA ASP A 106 8.78 10.76 -5.42
C ASP A 106 7.57 9.89 -5.07
N ALA A 107 7.81 8.61 -4.75
CA ALA A 107 6.77 7.62 -4.54
C ALA A 107 5.79 8.00 -3.43
N ALA A 108 6.28 8.55 -2.30
CA ALA A 108 5.42 8.95 -1.19
C ALA A 108 4.43 10.06 -1.58
N ALA A 109 4.90 11.08 -2.30
CA ALA A 109 4.04 12.17 -2.80
C ALA A 109 3.03 11.66 -3.83
N MET A 110 3.45 10.73 -4.70
CA MET A 110 2.55 10.11 -5.68
C MET A 110 1.46 9.27 -4.99
N ILE A 111 1.82 8.49 -3.98
CA ILE A 111 0.88 7.70 -3.18
C ILE A 111 -0.12 8.62 -2.47
N ALA A 112 0.32 9.69 -1.81
CA ALA A 112 -0.58 10.66 -1.19
C ALA A 112 -1.60 11.23 -2.17
N ARG A 113 -1.14 11.67 -3.35
CA ARG A 113 -2.01 12.20 -4.39
C ARG A 113 -3.03 11.17 -4.86
N LEU A 114 -2.60 9.93 -5.08
CA LEU A 114 -3.50 8.86 -5.50
C LEU A 114 -4.52 8.50 -4.41
N CYS A 115 -4.12 8.48 -3.13
CA CYS A 115 -5.04 8.29 -2.02
C CYS A 115 -6.08 9.42 -1.96
N HIS A 116 -5.65 10.68 -2.05
CA HIS A 116 -6.55 11.83 -2.06
C HIS A 116 -7.55 11.80 -3.24
N ASP A 117 -7.08 11.45 -4.45
CA ASP A 117 -7.90 11.53 -5.67
C ASP A 117 -8.83 10.33 -5.85
N LYS A 118 -8.49 9.18 -5.24
CA LYS A 118 -9.08 7.88 -5.61
C LYS A 118 -9.63 7.07 -4.46
N MET A 119 -9.35 7.38 -3.18
CA MET A 119 -9.73 6.53 -2.03
C MET A 119 -10.65 7.29 -1.09
#